data_AF-A0A379UQ89-F1
#
_entry.id   AF-A0A379UQ89-F1
#
_cell.length_a   1.000
_cell.length_b   1.000
_cell.length_c   1.000
_cell.angle_alpha   90.00
_cell.angle_beta   90.00
_cell.angle_gamma   90.00
#
_symmetry.space_group_name_H-M   'P 1'
#
loop_
_entity.id
_entity.type
_entity.pdbx_description
1 polymer ?
#
loop_
_entity_poly.entity_id
_entity_poly.type
_entity_poly.pdbx_seq_one_letter_code
_entity_poly.pdbx_strand_id
1 'polypeptide(L)' 'MTQQTFTRGVLTLPDLQEQLRLHPHDPMLRYRVAFARGDGMWWPMSDTWNAQHHLPTQDIAAWLKTQQ' A
#
# COMPACT_ATOMS: atom_id res chain seq x y z
N MET A 1 -15.00 -6.65 10.80
CA MET A 1 -14.22 -7.64 10.00
C MET A 1 -15.20 -8.51 9.24
N THR A 2 -14.92 -8.83 7.99
CA THR A 2 -15.91 -9.41 7.05
C THR A 2 -16.33 -10.85 7.34
N GLN A 3 -15.63 -11.57 8.25
CA GLN A 3 -15.86 -13.00 8.55
C GLN A 3 -15.80 -13.95 7.34
N GLN A 4 -15.28 -13.47 6.21
CA GLN A 4 -15.16 -14.21 4.96
C GLN A 4 -13.72 -14.69 4.75
N THR A 5 -13.59 -15.87 4.14
CA THR A 5 -12.28 -16.41 3.73
C THR A 5 -11.97 -15.96 2.30
N PHE A 6 -10.72 -15.58 2.05
CA PHE A 6 -10.26 -15.17 0.72
C PHE A 6 -9.08 -16.03 0.28
N THR A 7 -9.08 -16.42 -1.00
CA THR A 7 -7.92 -17.01 -1.65
C THR A 7 -6.97 -15.88 -2.06
N ARG A 8 -5.66 -16.04 -1.78
CA ARG A 8 -4.63 -15.06 -2.11
C ARG A 8 -3.67 -15.63 -3.14
N GLY A 9 -3.38 -14.86 -4.18
CA GLY A 9 -2.32 -15.16 -5.16
C GLY A 9 -1.19 -14.16 -5.03
N VAL A 10 0.06 -14.61 -5.14
CA VAL A 10 1.24 -13.74 -5.08
C VAL A 10 1.49 -13.14 -6.47
N LEU A 11 1.66 -11.82 -6.52
CA LEU A 11 2.20 -11.12 -7.68
C LEU A 11 3.67 -10.81 -7.40
N THR A 12 4.58 -11.49 -8.08
CA THR A 12 6.02 -11.33 -7.80
C THR A 12 6.55 -10.04 -8.40
N LEU A 13 7.58 -9.44 -7.77
CA LEU A 13 8.21 -8.23 -8.29
C LEU A 13 8.76 -8.42 -9.73
N PRO A 14 9.45 -9.52 -10.08
CA PRO A 14 9.90 -9.76 -11.45
C PRO A 14 8.74 -9.78 -12.46
N ASP A 15 7.63 -10.46 -12.16
CA ASP A 15 6.48 -10.53 -13.06
C ASP A 15 5.84 -9.15 -13.26
N LEU A 16 5.72 -8.37 -12.18
CA LEU A 16 5.18 -7.02 -12.22
C LEU A 16 6.09 -6.06 -13.00
N GLN A 17 7.41 -6.19 -12.90
CA GLN A 17 8.36 -5.39 -13.65
C GLN A 17 8.27 -5.69 -15.15
N GLU A 18 8.16 -6.96 -15.54
CA GLU A 18 8.01 -7.33 -16.94
C GLU A 18 6.68 -6.83 -17.52
N GLN A 19 5.58 -6.97 -16.77
CA GLN A 19 4.29 -6.41 -17.18
C GLN A 19 4.34 -4.88 -17.33
N LEU A 20 5.00 -4.17 -16.40
CA LEU A 20 5.15 -2.72 -16.49
C LEU A 20 6.04 -2.30 -17.67
N ARG A 21 7.05 -3.08 -18.03
CA ARG A 21 7.88 -2.85 -19.23
C ARG A 21 7.04 -2.91 -20.51
N LEU A 22 6.10 -3.86 -20.58
CA LEU A 22 5.19 -4.03 -21.72
C LEU A 22 4.07 -2.97 -21.73
N HIS A 23 3.62 -2.53 -20.56
CA HIS A 23 2.51 -1.59 -20.38
C HIS A 23 2.91 -0.40 -19.50
N PRO A 24 3.84 0.46 -19.96
CA PRO A 24 4.44 1.49 -19.13
C PRO A 24 3.47 2.57 -18.65
N HIS A 25 2.31 2.72 -19.29
CA HIS A 25 1.30 3.72 -18.95
C HIS A 25 0.17 3.18 -18.05
N ASP A 26 0.19 1.90 -17.68
CA ASP A 26 -0.80 1.34 -16.76
C ASP A 26 -0.54 1.86 -15.32
N PRO A 27 -1.45 2.67 -14.75
CA PRO A 27 -1.25 3.25 -13.42
C PRO A 27 -1.27 2.19 -12.31
N MET A 28 -2.02 1.10 -12.48
CA MET A 28 -2.12 0.02 -11.51
C MET A 28 -0.83 -0.80 -11.48
N LEU A 29 -0.19 -1.05 -12.63
CA LEU A 29 1.12 -1.73 -12.66
C LEU A 29 2.21 -0.88 -11.99
N ARG A 30 2.23 0.44 -12.23
CA ARG A 30 3.15 1.36 -11.53
C ARG A 30 2.96 1.28 -10.02
N TYR A 31 1.71 1.31 -9.58
CA TYR A 31 1.37 1.19 -8.16
C TYR A 31 1.83 -0.14 -7.57
N ARG A 32 1.50 -1.27 -8.19
CA ARG A 32 1.91 -2.60 -7.72
C ARG A 32 3.43 -2.78 -7.65
N VAL A 33 4.16 -2.31 -8.67
CA VAL A 33 5.63 -2.36 -8.67
C VAL A 33 6.19 -1.55 -7.52
N ALA A 34 5.68 -0.34 -7.25
CA ALA A 34 6.14 0.48 -6.13
C ALA A 34 5.95 -0.24 -4.77
N PHE A 35 4.81 -0.90 -4.55
CA PHE A 35 4.55 -1.66 -3.33
C PHE A 35 5.38 -2.94 -3.21
N ALA A 36 5.69 -3.60 -4.32
CA ALA A 36 6.41 -4.87 -4.33
C ALA A 36 7.94 -4.74 -4.14
N ARG A 37 8.50 -3.53 -4.22
CA ARG A 37 9.96 -3.29 -4.10
C ARG A 37 10.53 -3.61 -2.71
N GLY A 38 9.71 -3.56 -1.66
CA GLY A 38 10.10 -3.92 -0.29
C GLY A 38 11.05 -2.94 0.41
N ASP A 39 11.61 -1.98 -0.32
CA ASP A 39 12.35 -0.82 0.20
C ASP A 39 11.46 0.15 1.01
N GLY A 40 10.14 -0.01 0.90
CA GLY A 40 9.17 0.71 1.70
C GLY A 40 9.00 2.15 1.25
N MET A 41 7.75 2.61 1.18
CA MET A 41 7.43 4.02 0.89
C MET A 41 7.37 4.88 2.16
N TRP A 42 7.84 4.36 3.30
CA TRP A 42 7.57 4.93 4.61
C TRP A 42 8.83 5.51 5.24
N TRP A 43 8.70 6.75 5.70
CA TRP A 43 9.66 7.48 6.52
C TRP A 43 9.41 7.12 7.99
N PRO A 44 10.39 7.32 8.89
CA PRO A 44 10.12 7.30 10.33
C PRO A 44 8.90 8.18 10.64
N MET A 45 7.96 7.69 11.45
CA MET A 45 6.71 8.40 11.73
C MET A 45 6.95 9.80 12.33
N SER A 46 7.99 9.95 13.16
CA SER A 46 8.43 11.22 13.74
C SER A 46 8.75 12.28 12.69
N ASP A 47 9.15 11.85 11.50
CA ASP A 47 9.65 12.73 10.45
C ASP A 47 8.52 13.13 9.49
N THR A 48 7.32 12.60 9.68
CA THR A 48 6.15 12.97 8.88
C THR A 48 5.60 14.33 9.27
N TRP A 49 5.07 15.06 8.29
CA TRP A 49 4.47 16.39 8.50
C TRP A 49 3.40 16.39 9.60
N ASN A 50 2.51 15.39 9.58
CA ASN A 50 1.44 15.29 10.58
C ASN A 50 1.99 15.15 12.01
N ALA A 51 3.05 14.36 12.20
CA ALA A 51 3.68 14.19 13.51
C ALA A 51 4.37 15.48 13.98
N GLN A 52 5.11 16.16 13.11
CA GLN A 52 5.80 17.42 13.43
C GLN A 52 4.84 18.56 13.78
N HIS A 53 3.62 18.55 13.21
CA HIS A 53 2.60 19.57 13.42
C HIS A 53 1.49 19.15 14.40
N HIS A 54 1.66 18.03 15.11
CA HIS A 54 0.68 17.50 16.06
C HIS A 54 -0.73 17.32 15.45
N LEU A 55 -0.80 17.01 14.16
CA LEU A 55 -2.06 16.71 13.48
C LEU A 55 -2.44 15.24 13.77
N PRO A 56 -3.60 14.98 14.41
CA PRO A 56 -3.99 13.62 14.71
C PRO A 56 -4.25 12.85 13.43
N THR A 57 -3.78 11.60 13.38
CA THR A 57 -4.05 10.66 12.29
C THR A 57 -4.93 9.53 12.78
N GLN A 58 -5.70 8.96 11.86
CA GLN A 58 -6.59 7.84 12.15
C GLN A 58 -5.95 6.54 11.68
N ASP A 59 -5.73 5.61 12.60
CA ASP A 59 -5.32 4.24 12.29
C ASP A 59 -6.40 3.51 11.48
N ILE A 60 -5.97 2.72 10.48
CA ILE A 60 -6.87 2.01 9.55
C ILE A 60 -7.74 0.98 10.29
N ALA A 61 -7.18 0.22 11.22
CA ALA A 61 -7.93 -0.79 11.98
C ALA A 61 -8.97 -0.14 12.91
N ALA A 62 -8.66 1.01 13.50
CA ALA A 62 -9.61 1.79 14.29
C ALA A 62 -10.70 2.42 13.40
N TRP A 63 -10.35 2.97 12.23
CA TRP A 63 -11.33 3.47 11.26
C TRP A 63 -12.26 2.37 10.73
N LEU A 64 -11.74 1.18 10.41
CA LEU A 64 -12.55 0.05 9.95
C LEU A 64 -13.61 -0.39 10.97
N LYS A 65 -13.45 -0.07 12.26
CA LYS A 65 -14.46 -0.35 13.29
C LYS A 65 -15.62 0.66 13.28
N THR A 66 -15.43 1.84 12.69
CA THR A 66 -16.49 2.87 12.57
C THR A 66 -17.36 2.67 11.34
N GLN A 67 -16.91 1.88 10.37
CA GLN A 67 -17.67 1.51 9.18
C GLN A 67 -18.61 0.34 9.53
N GLN A 68 -19.78 0.66 10.08
CA GLN A 68 -20.91 -0.28 10.22
C GLN A 68 -21.96 0.01 9.16
#